data_AF-A0A1Q3L8R2-F1
#
_entry.id   AF-A0A1Q3L8R2-F1
#
_cell.length_a   1.000
_cell.length_b   1.000
_cell.length_c   1.000
_cell.angle_alpha   90.00
_cell.angle_beta   90.00
_cell.angle_gamma   90.00
#
_symmetry.space_group_name_H-M   'P 1'
#
loop_
_entity.id
_entity.type
_entity.pdbx_description
1 polymer ?
#
loop_
_entity_poly.entity_id
_entity_poly.type
_entity_poly.pdbx_seq_one_letter_code
_entity_poly.pdbx_strand_id
1 'polypeptide(L)'
;MRNLTDASFAMAFSLVLDATNAGRKRSHWQVGGVQWQRDRLTYGGPTYAFQCEVHTLRHTASPSWTLLYVMETWWDEGRKSVVRDNRWGRLLAGRKAEVLAWFRKQSDR
;
A
#
# COMPACT_ATOMS: atom_id res chain seq x y z
N MET A 1 12.74 7.55 -6.34
CA MET A 1 11.32 7.81 -6.03
C MET A 1 10.92 9.22 -6.43
N ARG A 2 10.18 9.42 -7.54
CA ARG A 2 9.75 10.75 -8.03
C ARG A 2 8.22 10.89 -8.03
N ASN A 3 7.49 9.78 -8.16
CA ASN A 3 6.04 9.74 -8.20
C ASN A 3 5.47 8.53 -7.44
N LEU A 4 4.17 8.58 -7.11
CA LEU A 4 3.45 7.52 -6.38
C LEU A 4 3.21 6.26 -7.24
N THR A 5 3.42 6.36 -8.55
CA THR A 5 3.26 5.28 -9.53
C THR A 5 4.58 4.61 -9.90
N ASP A 6 5.72 5.13 -9.42
CA ASP A 6 7.03 4.60 -9.78
C ASP A 6 7.29 3.27 -9.06
N ALA A 7 8.02 2.36 -9.72
CA ALA A 7 8.47 1.12 -9.09
C ALA A 7 9.21 1.34 -7.77
N SER A 8 10.05 2.39 -7.70
CA SER A 8 10.76 2.75 -6.46
C SER A 8 9.82 3.17 -5.32
N PHE A 9 8.65 3.76 -5.61
CA PHE A 9 7.65 4.04 -4.58
C PHE A 9 6.98 2.75 -4.12
N ALA A 10 6.60 1.88 -5.05
CA ALA A 10 6.01 0.57 -4.72
C ALA A 10 6.94 -0.29 -3.86
N MET A 11 8.26 -0.25 -4.13
CA MET A 11 9.26 -0.90 -3.29
C MET A 11 9.31 -0.32 -1.88
N ALA A 12 9.42 1.01 -1.75
CA ALA A 12 9.44 1.65 -0.44
C ALA A 12 8.15 1.40 0.35
N PHE A 13 7.00 1.42 -0.33
CA PHE A 13 5.72 1.08 0.30
C PHE A 13 5.75 -0.33 0.87
N SER A 14 6.22 -1.30 0.09
CA SER A 14 6.32 -2.70 0.52
C SER A 14 7.26 -2.86 1.71
N LEU A 15 8.44 -2.21 1.67
CA LEU A 15 9.40 -2.23 2.77
C LEU A 15 8.80 -1.70 4.08
N VAL A 16 8.15 -0.54 4.04
CA VAL A 16 7.54 0.04 5.25
C VAL A 16 6.36 -0.82 5.72
N LEU A 17 5.56 -1.36 4.81
CA LEU A 17 4.45 -2.26 5.16
C LEU A 17 4.97 -3.52 5.88
N ASP A 18 5.99 -4.17 5.33
CA ASP A 18 6.53 -5.42 5.88
C ASP A 18 7.25 -5.17 7.22
N ALA A 19 7.94 -4.02 7.37
CA ALA A 19 8.59 -3.64 8.62
C ALA A 19 7.60 -3.29 9.74
N THR A 20 6.45 -2.70 9.41
CA THR A 20 5.50 -2.15 10.41
C THR A 20 4.30 -3.04 10.67
N ASN A 21 4.03 -3.98 9.77
CA ASN A 21 2.93 -4.94 9.85
C ASN A 21 3.36 -6.29 9.26
N ALA A 22 4.44 -6.86 9.79
CA ALA A 22 4.95 -8.16 9.40
C ALA A 22 3.85 -9.24 9.40
N GLY A 23 3.76 -10.01 8.31
CA GLY A 23 2.71 -11.01 8.11
C GLY A 23 1.31 -10.44 7.88
N ARG A 24 1.17 -9.11 7.74
CA ARG A 24 -0.06 -8.39 7.34
C ARG A 24 -1.26 -8.72 8.24
N LYS A 25 -1.03 -8.76 9.54
CA LYS A 25 -2.04 -9.17 10.55
C LYS A 25 -2.91 -8.01 11.03
N ARG A 26 -2.39 -6.78 11.03
CA ARG A 26 -3.11 -5.60 11.53
C ARG A 26 -3.95 -4.98 10.42
N SER A 27 -5.20 -4.64 10.74
CA SER A 27 -6.06 -3.80 9.90
C SER A 27 -5.85 -2.31 10.19
N HIS A 28 -5.39 -1.96 11.40
CA HIS A 28 -5.12 -0.58 11.80
C HIS A 28 -3.84 -0.51 12.63
N TRP A 29 -2.96 0.46 12.35
CA TRP A 29 -1.76 0.74 13.15
C TRP A 29 -1.24 2.15 12.92
N GLN A 30 -0.21 2.56 13.65
CA GLN A 30 0.46 3.83 13.46
C GLN A 30 1.97 3.60 13.27
N VAL A 31 2.58 4.37 12.36
CA VAL A 31 4.03 4.41 12.17
C VAL A 31 4.44 5.83 11.82
N GLY A 32 5.48 6.36 12.47
CA GLY A 32 6.08 7.64 12.08
C GLY A 32 5.08 8.79 11.98
N GLY A 33 4.10 8.86 12.89
CA GLY A 33 3.04 9.88 12.91
C GLY A 33 1.89 9.64 11.92
N VAL A 34 1.94 8.58 11.11
CA VAL A 34 0.92 8.22 10.11
C VAL A 34 0.03 7.11 10.66
N GLN A 35 -1.28 7.37 10.67
CA GLN A 35 -2.29 6.34 10.89
C GLN A 35 -2.46 5.53 9.61
N TRP A 36 -2.40 4.22 9.73
CA TRP A 36 -2.52 3.29 8.62
C TRP A 36 -3.74 2.40 8.84
N GLN A 37 -4.62 2.36 7.84
CA GLN A 37 -5.73 1.43 7.74
C GLN A 37 -5.51 0.52 6.53
N ARG A 38 -5.82 -0.77 6.67
CA ARG A 38 -5.76 -1.79 5.64
C ARG A 38 -7.07 -2.57 5.60
N ASP A 39 -7.70 -2.54 4.44
CA ASP A 39 -8.83 -3.36 4.09
C ASP A 39 -8.37 -4.44 3.11
N ARG A 40 -8.76 -5.69 3.34
CA ARG A 40 -8.43 -6.82 2.46
C ARG A 40 -9.70 -7.52 2.03
N LEU A 41 -9.86 -7.66 0.72
CA LEU A 41 -10.83 -8.55 0.11
C LEU A 41 -10.10 -9.70 -0.55
N THR A 42 -10.61 -10.92 -0.38
CA THR A 42 -10.10 -12.10 -1.05
C THR A 42 -11.28 -12.90 -1.59
N TYR A 43 -11.17 -13.28 -2.86
CA TYR A 43 -12.12 -14.11 -3.56
C TYR A 43 -11.38 -15.33 -4.13
N GLY A 44 -12.03 -16.49 -4.04
CA GLY A 44 -11.58 -17.72 -4.68
C GLY A 44 -12.76 -18.36 -5.38
N GLY A 45 -12.71 -18.40 -6.70
CA GLY A 45 -13.69 -19.05 -7.55
C GLY A 45 -13.10 -20.23 -8.31
N PRO A 46 -13.93 -20.94 -9.08
CA PRO A 46 -13.48 -22.09 -9.88
C PRO A 46 -12.56 -21.69 -11.03
N THR A 47 -12.71 -20.49 -11.61
CA THR A 47 -11.96 -20.07 -12.81
C THR A 47 -10.90 -19.02 -12.53
N TYR A 48 -11.04 -18.27 -11.44
CA TYR A 48 -10.08 -17.24 -11.04
C TYR A 48 -10.09 -17.04 -9.52
N ALA A 49 -9.00 -16.50 -9.02
CA ALA A 49 -8.93 -15.95 -7.68
C ALA A 49 -8.50 -14.49 -7.74
N PHE A 50 -8.88 -13.72 -6.73
CA PHE A 50 -8.59 -12.30 -6.65
C PHE A 50 -8.29 -11.90 -5.21
N GLN A 51 -7.34 -11.00 -5.05
CA GLN A 51 -7.06 -10.34 -3.78
C GLN A 51 -6.88 -8.86 -4.04
N CYS A 52 -7.58 -8.05 -3.26
CA CYS A 52 -7.36 -6.61 -3.21
C CYS A 52 -7.03 -6.20 -1.78
N GLU A 53 -5.94 -5.46 -1.63
CA GLU A 53 -5.59 -4.78 -0.40
C GLU A 53 -5.63 -3.27 -0.65
N VAL A 54 -6.51 -2.59 0.08
CA VAL A 54 -6.65 -1.13 0.05
C VAL A 54 -6.04 -0.58 1.33
N HIS A 55 -5.08 0.31 1.18
CA HIS A 55 -4.43 0.98 2.28
C HIS A 55 -4.77 2.47 2.27
N THR A 56 -5.25 2.96 3.41
CA THR A 56 -5.44 4.39 3.64
C THR A 56 -4.46 4.86 4.70
N LEU A 57 -3.57 5.77 4.32
CA LEU A 57 -2.57 6.36 5.22
C LEU A 57 -2.94 7.83 5.46
N ARG A 58 -2.98 8.23 6.73
CA ARG A 58 -3.32 9.61 7.15
C ARG A 58 -2.24 10.16 8.05
N HIS A 59 -1.60 11.24 7.60
CA HIS A 59 -0.76 12.08 8.44
C HIS A 59 -1.58 13.30 8.87
N THR A 60 -1.87 13.41 10.16
CA THR A 60 -2.72 14.47 10.70
C THR A 60 -1.92 15.69 11.18
N ALA A 61 -0.62 15.52 11.45
CA ALA A 61 0.28 16.62 11.77
C ALA A 61 0.58 17.48 10.53
N SER A 62 0.86 18.77 10.73
CA SER A 62 1.23 19.66 9.63
C SER A 62 2.64 19.32 9.10
N PRO A 63 2.81 19.15 7.78
CA PRO A 63 1.79 19.19 6.74
C PRO A 63 0.96 17.90 6.69
N SER A 64 -0.36 18.03 6.66
CA SER A 64 -1.27 16.89 6.64
C SER A 64 -1.44 16.33 5.23
N TRP A 65 -1.63 15.02 5.13
CA TRP A 65 -1.87 14.34 3.87
C TRP A 65 -2.62 13.03 4.06
N THR A 66 -3.33 12.61 3.00
CA THR A 66 -4.01 11.32 2.94
C THR A 66 -3.65 10.61 1.65
N LEU A 67 -3.11 9.41 1.76
CA LEU A 67 -2.75 8.54 0.64
C LEU A 67 -3.67 7.32 0.61
N LEU A 68 -4.21 7.01 -0.56
CA LEU A 68 -4.79 5.72 -0.91
C LEU A 68 -3.75 4.92 -1.69
N TYR A 69 -3.50 3.67 -1.30
CA TYR A 69 -2.65 2.76 -2.06
C TYR A 69 -3.36 1.42 -2.21
N VAL A 70 -3.42 0.90 -3.43
CA VAL A 70 -4.17 -0.31 -3.76
C VAL A 70 -3.22 -1.31 -4.37
N MET A 71 -3.32 -2.56 -3.91
CA MET A 71 -2.65 -3.71 -4.47
C MET A 71 -3.69 -4.74 -4.89
N GLU A 72 -3.70 -5.08 -6.18
CA GLU A 72 -4.62 -6.02 -6.79
C GLU A 72 -3.83 -7.15 -7.40
N THR A 73 -4.13 -8.38 -7.00
CA THR A 73 -3.54 -9.57 -7.60
C THR A 73 -4.65 -10.50 -8.06
N TRP A 74 -4.53 -10.94 -9.31
CA TRP A 74 -5.42 -11.89 -9.96
C TRP A 74 -4.62 -13.14 -10.28
N TRP A 75 -5.26 -14.29 -10.06
CA TRP A 75 -4.72 -15.57 -10.43
C TRP A 75 -5.72 -16.35 -11.28
N ASP A 76 -5.19 -17.30 -12.03
CA ASP A 76 -5.97 -18.35 -12.71
C ASP A 76 -6.57 -19.36 -11.72
N GLU A 77 -7.21 -20.39 -12.26
CA GLU A 77 -7.77 -21.51 -11.51
C GLU A 77 -6.78 -22.07 -10.50
N GLY A 78 -7.21 -22.15 -9.23
CA GLY A 78 -6.42 -22.74 -8.16
C GLY A 78 -5.18 -21.92 -7.75
N ARG A 79 -5.07 -20.65 -8.16
CA ARG A 79 -3.92 -19.77 -7.87
C ARG A 79 -2.58 -20.30 -8.41
N LYS A 80 -2.60 -21.00 -9.54
CA LYS A 80 -1.39 -21.62 -10.13
C LYS A 80 -0.45 -20.56 -10.72
N SER A 81 -1.00 -19.54 -11.36
CA SER A 81 -0.24 -18.46 -11.98
C SER A 81 -0.86 -17.09 -11.69
N VAL A 82 0.01 -16.08 -11.57
CA VAL A 82 -0.42 -14.68 -11.46
C VAL A 82 -0.77 -14.19 -12.87
N VAL A 83 -2.05 -13.86 -13.08
CA VAL A 83 -2.55 -13.30 -14.34
C VAL A 83 -2.32 -11.80 -14.38
N ARG A 84 -2.45 -11.11 -13.24
CA ARG A 84 -2.24 -9.67 -13.12
C ARG A 84 -1.80 -9.32 -11.71
N ASP A 85 -0.74 -8.53 -11.59
CA ASP A 85 -0.34 -7.84 -10.36
C ASP A 85 -0.28 -6.34 -10.66
N ASN A 86 -1.19 -5.59 -10.05
CA ASN A 86 -1.33 -4.17 -10.28
C ASN A 86 -1.25 -3.42 -8.94
N ARG A 87 -0.47 -2.35 -8.92
CA ARG A 87 -0.30 -1.53 -7.72
C ARG A 87 -0.32 -0.06 -8.11
N TRP A 88 -1.11 0.72 -7.40
CA TRP A 88 -1.26 2.13 -7.69
C TRP A 88 -1.57 2.93 -6.44
N GLY A 89 -1.11 4.17 -6.44
CA GLY A 89 -1.33 5.13 -5.36
C GLY A 89 -2.05 6.36 -5.86
N ARG A 90 -2.96 6.88 -5.05
CA ARG A 90 -3.62 8.17 -5.28
C ARG A 90 -3.56 9.01 -4.03
N LEU A 91 -3.08 10.24 -4.20
CA LEU A 91 -3.17 11.25 -3.15
C LEU A 91 -4.62 11.74 -3.06
N LEU A 92 -5.25 11.59 -1.89
CA LEU A 92 -6.60 12.08 -1.64
C LEU A 92 -6.59 13.50 -1.09
N ALA A 93 -5.56 13.86 -0.32
CA ALA A 93 -5.38 15.20 0.24
C ALA A 93 -3.89 15.47 0.54
N GLY A 94 -3.52 16.76 0.60
CA GLY A 94 -2.17 17.21 0.92
C GLY A 94 -1.26 17.34 -0.31
N ARG A 95 0.06 17.28 -0.09
CA ARG A 95 1.07 17.45 -1.16
C ARG A 95 1.84 16.15 -1.39
N LYS A 96 2.00 15.77 -2.66
CA LYS A 96 2.76 14.57 -3.05
C LYS A 96 4.19 14.57 -2.50
N ALA A 97 4.85 15.73 -2.50
CA ALA A 97 6.22 15.87 -2.00
C ALA A 97 6.36 15.39 -0.53
N GLU A 98 5.37 15.68 0.31
CA GLU A 98 5.35 15.29 1.73
C GLU A 98 5.22 13.77 1.90
N VAL A 99 4.35 13.14 1.09
CA VAL A 99 4.21 11.68 1.08
C VAL A 99 5.53 11.02 0.67
N LEU A 100 6.14 11.50 -0.41
CA LEU A 100 7.42 10.96 -0.89
C LEU A 100 8.54 11.17 0.13
N ALA A 101 8.60 12.34 0.77
CA ALA A 101 9.59 12.63 1.81
C ALA A 101 9.41 11.70 3.03
N TRP A 102 8.17 11.47 3.44
CA TRP A 102 7.87 10.54 4.53
C TRP A 102 8.31 9.11 4.20
N PHE A 103 7.97 8.59 3.01
CA PHE A 103 8.35 7.23 2.61
C PHE A 103 9.86 7.06 2.52
N ARG A 104 10.61 8.03 1.95
CA ARG A 104 12.08 7.98 1.93
C ARG A 104 12.65 7.87 3.35
N LYS A 105 12.17 8.71 4.27
CA LYS A 105 12.61 8.70 5.67
C LYS A 105 12.35 7.36 6.37
N GLN A 106 11.26 6.68 6.04
CA GLN A 106 10.94 5.37 6.63
C GLN A 106 11.65 4.21 5.94
N SER A 107 11.92 4.28 4.63
CA SER A 107 12.60 3.21 3.89
C SER A 107 14.12 3.19 4.06
N ASP A 108 14.71 4.31 4.48
CA ASP A 108 16.14 4.43 4.75
C ASP A 108 16.53 3.96 6.17
N ARG A 109 15.56 3.43 6.94
CA ARG A 109 15.72 2.92 8.31
C ARG A 109 15.62 1.41 8.34
#